data_AF-A0AA35JYT2-F1
#
_entry.id   AF-A0AA35JYT2-F1
#
_cell.length_a   1.000
_cell.length_b   1.000
_cell.length_c   1.000
_cell.angle_alpha   90.00
_cell.angle_beta   90.00
_cell.angle_gamma   90.00
#
_symmetry.space_group_name_H-M   'P 1'
#
loop_
_entity.id
_entity.type
_entity.pdbx_description
1 polymer ?
#
loop_
_entity_poly.entity_id
_entity_poly.type
_entity_poly.pdbx_seq_one_letter_code
_entity_poly.pdbx_strand_id
1 'polypeptide(L)'
;KETFLDPFILREVLPASLGSYYRYTGSLTTPPCSEIVEWIVFRMPVPISYRQLEAFYSIFTTEQQDHVKSVEYLRNNFRPQQSLNNRIVSKSAVKDAWSQITTSSFENPLGTEASKGRMGYTI
;
A
#
# COMPACT_ATOMS: atom_id res chain seq x y z
N LYS A 1 -24.56 -8.16 10.92
CA LYS A 1 -23.99 -8.13 12.29
C LYS A 1 -23.08 -6.92 12.33
N GLU A 2 -23.42 -5.90 13.11
CA GLU A 2 -22.57 -4.72 13.26
C GLU A 2 -21.45 -5.03 14.27
N THR A 3 -20.28 -4.45 14.03
CA THR A 3 -19.13 -4.59 14.92
C THR A 3 -18.62 -3.18 15.21
N PHE A 4 -18.47 -2.85 16.49
CA PHE A 4 -17.93 -1.56 16.90
C PHE A 4 -16.41 -1.65 16.99
N LEU A 5 -15.73 -0.57 16.59
CA LEU A 5 -14.29 -0.46 16.72
C LEU A 5 -13.97 0.21 18.05
N ASP A 6 -13.03 -0.36 18.80
CA ASP A 6 -12.43 0.34 19.92
C ASP A 6 -11.70 1.60 19.40
N PRO A 7 -11.72 2.72 20.14
CA PRO A 7 -10.99 3.92 19.73
C PRO A 7 -9.49 3.62 19.57
N PHE A 8 -8.90 4.08 18.46
CA PHE A 8 -7.47 3.98 18.19
C PHE A 8 -6.93 5.31 17.65
N ILE A 9 -5.61 5.51 17.81
CA ILE A 9 -4.96 6.74 17.37
C ILE A 9 -4.65 6.65 15.88
N LEU A 10 -5.37 7.42 15.05
CA LEU A 10 -5.19 7.40 13.60
C LEU A 10 -3.75 7.71 13.14
N ARG A 11 -3.00 8.51 13.92
CA ARG A 11 -1.60 8.84 13.61
C ARG A 11 -0.68 7.61 13.60
N GLU A 12 -1.01 6.58 14.37
CA GLU A 12 -0.22 5.35 14.52
C GLU A 12 -0.38 4.40 13.33
N VAL A 13 -1.46 4.53 12.56
CA VAL A 13 -1.64 3.79 11.30
C VAL A 13 -1.07 4.53 10.08
N LEU A 14 -0.35 5.63 10.31
CA LEU A 14 0.38 6.36 9.27
C LEU A 14 1.89 6.15 9.43
N PRO A 15 2.67 6.27 8.34
CA PRO A 15 4.12 6.15 8.42
C PRO A 15 4.75 7.20 9.34
N ALA A 16 5.93 6.90 9.89
CA ALA A 16 6.66 7.84 10.76
C ALA A 16 6.96 9.16 10.02
N SER A 17 7.48 9.07 8.79
CA SER A 17 7.83 10.21 7.94
C SER A 17 6.66 10.62 7.03
N LEU A 18 5.80 11.52 7.51
CA LEU A 18 4.69 12.07 6.71
C LEU A 18 5.15 13.04 5.61
N GLY A 19 6.34 13.62 5.72
CA GLY A 19 6.87 14.57 4.74
C GLY A 19 7.44 13.93 3.47
N SER A 20 7.49 12.60 3.39
CA SER A 20 8.01 11.87 2.24
C SER A 20 6.92 11.10 1.52
N TYR A 21 6.46 11.64 0.39
CA TYR A 21 5.36 11.07 -0.38
C TYR A 21 5.45 11.46 -1.86
N TYR A 22 4.68 10.75 -2.69
CA TYR A 22 4.37 11.12 -4.06
C TYR A 22 2.98 11.72 -4.15
N ARG A 23 2.78 12.69 -5.05
CA ARG A 23 1.49 13.33 -5.30
C ARG A 23 1.15 13.32 -6.79
N TYR A 24 -0.06 12.92 -7.15
CA TYR A 24 -0.56 12.96 -8.53
C TYR A 24 -2.09 13.01 -8.59
N THR A 25 -2.65 13.52 -9.68
CA THR A 25 -4.10 13.47 -9.95
C THR A 25 -4.47 12.13 -10.60
N GLY A 26 -5.57 11.51 -10.17
CA GLY A 26 -5.98 10.20 -10.64
C GLY A 26 -7.46 9.93 -10.41
N SER A 27 -7.82 8.66 -10.47
CA SER A 27 -9.19 8.19 -10.33
C SER A 27 -9.42 7.37 -9.06
N LEU A 28 -10.70 7.16 -8.77
CA LEU A 28 -11.13 6.06 -7.92
C LEU A 28 -10.63 4.72 -8.50
N THR A 29 -10.19 3.81 -7.63
CA THR A 29 -9.73 2.47 -8.01
C THR A 29 -10.88 1.46 -8.10
N THR A 30 -12.10 1.88 -7.79
CA THR A 30 -13.34 1.12 -7.94
C THR A 30 -14.34 1.91 -8.78
N PRO A 31 -15.31 1.26 -9.45
CA PRO A 31 -16.40 1.96 -10.12
C PRO A 31 -17.05 3.02 -9.22
N PRO A 32 -17.37 4.21 -9.75
CA PRO A 32 -17.41 4.59 -11.17
C PRO A 32 -16.07 5.04 -11.78
N CYS A 33 -14.93 4.86 -11.10
CA CYS A 33 -13.58 5.19 -11.63
C CYS A 33 -13.38 6.66 -12.00
N SER A 34 -14.14 7.60 -11.40
CA SER A 34 -14.07 9.03 -11.71
C SER A 34 -12.69 9.63 -11.44
N GLU A 35 -12.20 10.47 -12.36
CA GLU A 35 -10.89 11.14 -12.31
C GLU A 35 -10.91 12.42 -11.47
N ILE A 36 -11.25 12.28 -10.19
CA ILE A 36 -11.45 13.40 -9.26
C ILE A 36 -10.55 13.32 -8.02
N VAL A 37 -9.62 12.37 -7.98
CA VAL A 37 -8.83 12.05 -6.79
C VAL A 37 -7.45 12.71 -6.88
N GLU A 38 -7.06 13.40 -5.83
CA GLU A 38 -5.66 13.77 -5.60
C GLU A 38 -5.01 12.75 -4.67
N TRP A 39 -4.09 11.95 -5.22
CA TRP A 39 -3.42 10.88 -4.49
C TRP A 39 -2.20 11.39 -3.74
N ILE A 40 -2.07 10.98 -2.48
CA ILE A 40 -0.84 11.08 -1.68
C ILE A 40 -0.39 9.66 -1.36
N VAL A 41 0.76 9.24 -1.88
CA VAL A 41 1.33 7.91 -1.64
C VAL A 41 2.58 8.07 -0.80
N PHE A 42 2.51 7.71 0.49
CA PHE A 42 3.66 7.77 1.37
C PHE A 42 4.78 6.83 0.91
N ARG A 43 6.02 7.29 1.05
CA ARG A 43 7.20 6.53 0.61
C ARG A 43 7.58 5.39 1.57
N MET A 44 7.29 5.56 2.86
CA MET A 44 7.59 4.56 3.88
C MET A 44 6.34 3.72 4.16
N PRO A 45 6.43 2.38 4.24
CA PRO A 45 5.31 1.54 4.64
C PRO A 45 5.07 1.62 6.16
N VAL A 46 3.88 1.21 6.59
CA VAL A 46 3.58 0.88 7.99
C VAL A 46 3.77 -0.63 8.17
N PRO A 47 4.62 -1.08 9.10
CA PRO A 47 4.85 -2.50 9.31
C PRO A 47 3.62 -3.17 9.93
N ILE A 48 3.30 -4.37 9.46
CA ILE A 48 2.32 -5.28 10.07
C ILE A 48 2.97 -6.63 10.32
N SER A 49 2.57 -7.30 11.39
CA SER A 49 3.01 -8.66 11.68
C SER A 49 2.30 -9.68 10.78
N TYR A 50 2.90 -10.86 10.64
CA TYR A 50 2.27 -11.98 9.94
C TYR A 50 0.89 -12.35 10.52
N ARG A 51 0.76 -12.33 11.85
CA ARG A 51 -0.53 -12.60 12.52
C ARG A 51 -1.61 -11.59 12.16
N GLN A 52 -1.25 -10.32 12.00
CA GLN A 52 -2.18 -9.28 11.53
C GLN A 52 -2.54 -9.48 10.06
N LEU A 53 -1.59 -9.88 9.21
CA LEU A 53 -1.85 -10.18 7.80
C LEU A 53 -2.85 -11.33 7.63
N GLU A 54 -2.71 -12.40 8.41
CA GLU A 54 -3.64 -13.54 8.38
C GLU A 54 -5.09 -13.14 8.68
N ALA A 55 -5.32 -12.11 9.51
CA ALA A 55 -6.66 -11.60 9.75
C ALA A 55 -7.33 -11.07 8.47
N PHE A 56 -6.59 -10.39 7.59
CA PHE A 56 -7.10 -9.96 6.28
C PHE A 56 -7.41 -11.13 5.35
N TYR A 57 -6.59 -12.18 5.40
CA TYR A 57 -6.73 -13.40 4.59
C TYR A 57 -7.91 -14.29 5.01
N SER A 58 -8.47 -14.05 6.19
CA SER A 58 -9.64 -14.75 6.72
C SER A 58 -10.99 -14.12 6.34
N ILE A 59 -10.99 -13.03 5.58
CA ILE A 59 -12.21 -12.32 5.19
C ILE A 59 -12.93 -13.08 4.08
N PHE A 60 -14.26 -13.21 4.20
CA PHE A 60 -15.12 -13.82 3.19
C PHE A 60 -15.87 -12.77 2.36
N THR A 61 -16.17 -13.11 1.11
CA THR A 61 -17.08 -12.41 0.22
C THR A 61 -18.16 -13.37 -0.29
N THR A 62 -19.27 -12.83 -0.77
CA THR A 62 -20.38 -13.62 -1.31
C THR A 62 -20.73 -13.16 -2.71
N GLU A 63 -20.96 -14.10 -3.62
CA GLU A 63 -21.57 -13.82 -4.91
C GLU A 63 -22.93 -14.51 -5.00
N GLN A 64 -23.88 -13.85 -5.66
CA GLN A 64 -25.18 -14.44 -5.96
C GLN A 64 -25.20 -14.84 -7.43
N GLN A 65 -25.25 -16.15 -7.69
CA GLN A 65 -25.43 -16.72 -9.01
C GLN A 65 -26.63 -17.66 -8.93
N ASP A 66 -27.60 -17.50 -9.84
CA ASP A 66 -28.80 -18.34 -9.94
C ASP A 66 -29.55 -18.60 -8.62
N HIS A 67 -29.77 -17.54 -7.83
CA HIS A 67 -30.42 -17.59 -6.50
C HIS A 67 -29.69 -18.41 -5.42
N VAL A 68 -28.47 -18.89 -5.69
CA VAL A 68 -27.59 -19.53 -4.72
C VAL A 68 -26.49 -18.54 -4.31
N LYS A 69 -26.15 -18.52 -3.01
CA LYS A 69 -25.04 -17.72 -2.49
C LYS A 69 -23.81 -18.61 -2.36
N SER A 70 -22.76 -18.32 -3.11
CA SER A 70 -21.43 -18.88 -2.86
C SER A 70 -20.70 -18.02 -1.84
N VAL A 71 -19.81 -18.65 -1.06
CA VAL A 71 -18.94 -17.96 -0.10
C VAL A 71 -17.51 -18.27 -0.49
N GLU A 72 -16.70 -17.23 -0.68
CA GLU A 72 -15.29 -17.35 -1.06
C GLU A 72 -14.41 -16.48 -0.17
N TYR A 73 -13.11 -16.77 -0.11
CA TYR A 73 -12.16 -15.87 0.54
C TYR A 73 -11.95 -14.63 -0.33
N LEU A 74 -12.07 -13.44 0.26
CA LEU A 74 -11.77 -12.20 -0.42
C LEU A 74 -10.24 -12.08 -0.61
N ARG A 75 -9.79 -12.28 -1.84
CA ARG A 75 -8.37 -12.22 -2.23
C ARG A 75 -8.18 -11.29 -3.42
N ASN A 76 -6.96 -10.77 -3.58
CA ASN A 76 -6.56 -9.95 -4.73
C ASN A 76 -7.54 -8.83 -5.09
N ASN A 77 -8.12 -8.18 -4.08
CA ASN A 77 -9.13 -7.13 -4.20
C ASN A 77 -8.51 -5.76 -4.53
N PHE A 78 -7.68 -5.72 -5.57
CA PHE A 78 -7.02 -4.52 -6.06
C PHE A 78 -7.22 -4.36 -7.56
N ARG A 79 -7.23 -3.11 -8.03
CA ARG A 79 -7.28 -2.79 -9.45
C ARG A 79 -5.88 -2.95 -10.06
N PRO A 80 -5.73 -3.55 -11.27
CA PRO A 80 -4.47 -3.55 -11.98
C PRO A 80 -3.94 -2.15 -12.22
N GLN A 81 -2.62 -2.05 -12.28
CA GLN A 81 -1.90 -0.83 -12.60
C GLN A 81 -2.40 -0.18 -13.90
N GLN A 82 -2.45 1.15 -13.94
CA GLN A 82 -2.92 1.90 -15.10
C GLN A 82 -1.80 2.77 -15.64
N SER A 83 -1.77 3.00 -16.95
CA SER A 83 -0.76 3.82 -17.59
C SER A 83 -0.70 5.23 -16.99
N LEU A 84 0.51 5.77 -16.86
CA LEU A 84 0.70 7.13 -16.36
C LEU A 84 0.09 8.18 -17.32
N ASN A 85 0.01 7.86 -18.61
CA ASN A 85 -0.35 8.79 -19.68
C ASN A 85 0.54 10.04 -19.58
N ASN A 86 -0.05 11.24 -19.64
CA ASN A 86 0.66 12.51 -19.58
C ASN A 86 0.71 13.10 -18.16
N ARG A 87 0.41 12.31 -17.12
CA ARG A 87 0.36 12.80 -15.74
C ARG A 87 1.76 12.96 -15.17
N ILE A 88 1.95 14.01 -14.37
CA ILE A 88 3.19 14.26 -13.64
C ILE A 88 3.03 13.79 -12.20
N VAL A 89 3.98 12.98 -11.74
CA VAL A 89 4.09 12.59 -10.33
C VAL A 89 5.08 13.52 -9.64
N SER A 90 4.59 14.28 -8.67
CA SER A 90 5.43 15.12 -7.81
C SER A 90 5.97 14.30 -6.64
N LYS A 91 7.20 14.58 -6.20
CA LYS A 91 7.80 13.94 -5.03
C LYS A 91 8.08 14.99 -3.96
N SER A 92 7.61 14.74 -2.74
CA SER A 92 8.05 15.44 -1.54
C SER A 92 9.11 14.63 -0.81
N ALA A 93 10.17 15.27 -0.36
CA ALA A 93 11.22 14.63 0.44
C ALA A 93 11.77 15.62 1.47
N VAL A 94 11.52 15.34 2.74
CA VAL A 94 12.21 15.98 3.87
C VAL A 94 13.52 15.23 4.13
N LYS A 95 14.60 15.96 4.44
CA LYS A 95 15.97 15.42 4.59
C LYS A 95 16.07 14.24 5.56
N ASP A 96 15.22 14.19 6.59
CA ASP A 96 15.24 13.17 7.65
C ASP A 96 14.77 11.79 7.20
N ALA A 97 14.25 11.66 5.98
CA ALA A 97 13.73 10.39 5.49
C ALA A 97 14.81 9.46 4.92
N TRP A 98 16.08 9.82 5.06
CA TRP A 98 17.25 8.96 4.83
C TRP A 98 17.97 8.56 6.14
N SER A 99 17.70 9.22 7.27
CA SER A 99 18.44 8.96 8.52
C SER A 99 17.98 7.72 9.29
N GLN A 100 16.77 7.23 9.02
CA GLN A 100 16.18 6.07 9.71
C GLN A 100 16.35 4.75 8.95
N ILE A 101 16.81 4.79 7.69
CA ILE A 101 17.06 3.58 6.89
C ILE A 101 18.46 3.01 7.18
N THR A 102 19.39 3.83 7.70
CA THR A 102 20.79 3.43 7.94
C THR A 102 21.03 2.73 9.27
N THR A 103 20.03 2.61 10.17
CA THR A 103 20.24 2.10 11.53
C THR A 103 19.43 0.86 11.91
N SER A 104 18.59 0.31 11.03
CA SER A 104 17.93 -0.97 11.29
C SER A 104 17.97 -1.92 10.11
N SER A 105 18.91 -2.86 10.20
CA SER A 105 18.91 -4.18 9.55
C SER A 105 19.41 -4.23 8.11
N PHE A 106 20.68 -4.59 7.91
CA PHE A 106 21.17 -5.69 7.04
C PHE A 106 22.69 -5.83 7.22
N GLU A 107 23.16 -6.18 8.42
CA GLU A 107 24.45 -6.86 8.54
C GLU A 107 24.18 -8.35 8.35
N ASN A 108 24.50 -8.87 7.16
CA ASN A 108 24.61 -10.31 6.94
C ASN A 108 26.10 -10.61 6.68
N PRO A 109 26.77 -11.40 7.55
CA PRO A 109 28.19 -11.66 7.46
C PRO A 109 28.42 -12.90 6.60
N LEU A 110 28.38 -12.77 5.27
CA LEU A 110 28.97 -13.74 4.33
C LEU A 110 28.88 -13.13 2.92
N GLY A 111 30.04 -12.96 2.29
CA GLY A 111 30.18 -12.25 1.01
C GLY A 111 29.56 -12.98 -0.18
N THR A 112 29.28 -12.22 -1.24
CA THR A 112 29.90 -12.32 -2.58
C THR A 112 29.36 -11.17 -3.45
N GLU A 113 30.19 -10.65 -4.34
CA GLU A 113 29.92 -9.52 -5.22
C GLU A 113 28.70 -9.67 -6.15
N ALA A 114 28.25 -8.49 -6.61
CA ALA A 114 27.43 -8.20 -7.80
C ALA A 114 25.91 -8.41 -7.70
N SER A 115 25.19 -7.28 -7.66
CA SER A 115 24.18 -6.95 -8.67
C SER A 115 23.78 -5.46 -8.56
N LYS A 116 24.19 -4.65 -9.55
CA LYS A 116 23.55 -3.35 -9.82
C LYS A 116 22.13 -3.65 -10.33
N GLY A 117 21.18 -3.77 -9.41
CA GLY A 117 19.76 -3.87 -9.72
C GLY A 117 19.20 -2.51 -10.08
N ARG A 118 18.90 -2.31 -11.37
CA ARG A 118 18.09 -1.20 -11.87
C ARG A 118 16.69 -1.33 -11.25
N MET A 119 16.35 -0.51 -10.25
CA MET A 119 14.97 -0.40 -9.78
C MET A 119 14.12 0.18 -10.93
N GLY A 120 13.46 -0.71 -11.66
CA GLY A 120 12.37 -0.33 -12.54
C GLY A 120 11.21 0.13 -11.67
N TYR A 121 11.03 1.44 -11.54
CA TYR A 121 9.78 2.00 -11.08
C TYR A 121 8.83 1.99 -12.27
N THR A 122 7.94 1.00 -12.32
CA THR A 122 6.79 1.02 -13.23
C THR A 122 5.56 1.20 -12.34
N ILE A 123 5.00 2.41 -12.33
CA ILE A 123 3.85 2.85 -11.52
C ILE A 123 2.55 2.41 -12.13
#